data_AF-A0A496RPH0-F1
#
_entry.id   AF-A0A496RPH0-F1
#
_cell.length_a   1.000
_cell.length_b   1.000
_cell.length_c   1.000
_cell.angle_alpha   90.00
_cell.angle_beta   90.00
_cell.angle_gamma   90.00
#
_symmetry.space_group_name_H-M   'P 1'
#
loop_
_entity.id
_entity.type
_entity.pdbx_description
1 polymer ?
#
loop_
_entity_poly.entity_id
_entity_poly.type
_entity_poly.pdbx_seq_one_letter_code
_entity_poly.pdbx_strand_id
1 'polypeptide(L)'
;MQIKTAEFLKLSANQFKGKIEKAKAMLLNCCLCPRNCGVNRLNGEIGFCKAGYEIEVSSHQLHFGEEPPLSGRGGAGAIFFTHCNLACVYCQ
;
A
#
# COMPACT_ATOMS: atom_id res chain seq x y z
N MET A 1 26.50 10.75 2.92
CA MET A 1 25.25 10.15 3.44
C MET A 1 25.15 8.74 2.85
N GLN A 2 25.41 7.70 3.65
CA GLN A 2 25.22 6.32 3.19
C GLN A 2 23.72 6.05 3.08
N ILE A 3 23.22 5.88 1.86
CA ILE A 3 21.87 5.35 1.63
C ILE A 3 21.93 3.90 2.10
N LYS A 4 21.38 3.63 3.29
CA LYS A 4 21.17 2.24 3.73
C LYS A 4 20.28 1.57 2.70
N THR A 5 20.72 0.45 2.14
CA THR A 5 19.91 -0.36 1.24
C THR A 5 18.61 -0.74 1.92
N ALA A 6 17.50 -0.66 1.18
CA ALA A 6 16.19 -0.96 1.74
C ALA A 6 16.14 -2.41 2.26
N GLU A 7 15.62 -2.60 3.48
CA GLU A 7 15.63 -3.90 4.19
C GLU A 7 15.01 -5.04 3.38
N PHE A 8 14.01 -4.74 2.54
CA PHE A 8 13.37 -5.75 1.70
C PHE A 8 14.34 -6.37 0.67
N LEU A 9 15.41 -5.68 0.29
CA LEU A 9 16.45 -6.20 -0.61
C LEU A 9 17.28 -7.33 0.02
N LYS A 10 17.21 -7.49 1.34
CA LYS A 10 17.91 -8.56 2.08
C LYS A 10 17.08 -9.84 2.20
N LEU A 11 15.83 -9.83 1.73
CA LEU A 11 14.95 -10.99 1.84
C LEU A 11 15.35 -12.06 0.82
N SER A 12 15.53 -13.30 1.29
CA SER A 12 15.60 -14.46 0.40
C SER A 12 14.26 -14.70 -0.29
N ALA A 13 14.28 -15.41 -1.42
CA ALA A 13 13.06 -15.76 -2.17
C ALA A 13 12.00 -16.47 -1.30
N ASN A 14 12.43 -17.36 -0.40
CA ASN A 14 11.53 -18.06 0.51
C ASN A 14 10.90 -17.13 1.55
N GLN A 15 11.67 -16.19 2.11
CA GLN A 15 11.13 -15.20 3.04
C GLN A 15 10.15 -14.26 2.34
N PHE A 16 10.45 -13.85 1.11
CA PHE A 16 9.57 -13.01 0.32
C PHE A 16 8.25 -13.72 -0.01
N LYS A 17 8.32 -14.97 -0.49
CA LYS A 17 7.14 -15.82 -0.74
C LYS A 17 6.30 -16.01 0.52
N GLY A 18 6.91 -16.32 1.66
CA GLY A 18 6.20 -16.47 2.94
C GLY A 18 5.46 -15.20 3.37
N LYS A 19 6.03 -14.02 3.11
CA LYS A 19 5.35 -12.73 3.36
C LYS A 19 4.15 -12.53 2.44
N ILE A 20 4.26 -12.88 1.16
CA ILE A 20 3.14 -12.80 0.19
C ILE A 20 1.99 -13.70 0.63
N GLU A 21 2.26 -14.96 0.96
CA GLU A 21 1.22 -15.90 1.38
C GLU A 21 0.53 -15.43 2.67
N LYS A 22 1.29 -14.90 3.63
CA LYS A 22 0.73 -14.30 4.84
C LYS A 22 -0.17 -13.10 4.52
N ALA A 23 0.25 -12.20 3.63
CA ALA A 23 -0.54 -11.06 3.22
C ALA A 23 -1.85 -11.48 2.51
N LYS A 24 -1.80 -12.48 1.63
CA LYS A 24 -2.99 -13.06 0.98
C LYS A 24 -3.94 -13.70 1.98
N ALA A 25 -3.42 -14.44 2.97
CA ALA A 25 -4.24 -15.05 4.00
C ALA A 25 -5.02 -14.01 4.83
N MET A 26 -4.44 -12.82 5.07
CA MET A 26 -5.14 -11.72 5.75
C MET A 26 -6.35 -11.19 4.96
N LEU A 27 -6.45 -11.48 3.67
CA LEU A 27 -7.58 -11.05 2.83
C LEU A 27 -8.85 -11.90 3.03
N LEU A 28 -8.74 -13.10 3.62
CA LEU A 28 -9.89 -13.95 3.97
C LEU A 28 -10.76 -13.35 5.08
N ASN A 29 -10.15 -12.57 5.96
CA ASN A 29 -10.81 -11.86 7.06
C ASN A 29 -10.10 -10.50 7.23
N CYS A 30 -10.44 -9.55 6.37
CA CYS A 30 -9.63 -8.34 6.20
C CYS A 30 -9.55 -7.47 7.46
N CYS A 31 -8.34 -7.38 8.01
CA CYS A 31 -7.96 -6.54 9.15
C CYS A 31 -6.88 -5.48 8.81
N LEU A 32 -6.68 -5.19 7.52
CA LEU A 32 -5.61 -4.30 7.04
C LEU A 32 -5.76 -2.83 7.46
N CYS A 33 -6.91 -2.43 7.98
CA CYS A 33 -7.14 -1.08 8.45
C CYS A 33 -7.87 -1.07 9.80
N PRO A 34 -7.83 0.03 10.57
CA PRO A 34 -8.43 0.09 11.90
C PRO A 34 -9.95 -0.14 11.96
N ARG A 35 -10.65 -0.12 10.82
CA ARG A 35 -12.08 -0.47 10.74
C ARG A 35 -12.34 -1.96 11.00
N ASN A 36 -11.33 -2.82 10.82
CA ASN A 36 -11.40 -4.27 11.03
C ASN A 36 -12.66 -4.92 10.44
N CYS A 37 -12.96 -4.62 9.16
CA CYS A 37 -14.23 -4.98 8.53
C CYS A 37 -14.48 -6.49 8.39
N GLY A 38 -13.42 -7.32 8.43
CA GLY A 38 -13.52 -8.76 8.38
C GLY A 38 -14.02 -9.37 7.06
N VAL A 39 -14.23 -8.55 6.01
CA VAL A 39 -14.68 -9.04 4.70
C VAL A 39 -13.67 -10.00 4.08
N ASN A 40 -14.18 -10.97 3.33
CA ASN A 40 -13.38 -11.90 2.54
C ASN A 40 -13.15 -11.32 1.13
N ARG A 41 -12.02 -10.64 0.95
CA ARG A 41 -11.67 -10.02 -0.33
C ARG A 41 -11.39 -11.06 -1.42
N LEU A 42 -10.98 -12.27 -1.05
CA LEU A 42 -10.77 -13.36 -2.03
C LEU A 42 -12.08 -13.83 -2.65
N ASN A 43 -13.21 -13.61 -1.98
CA ASN A 43 -14.56 -13.88 -2.49
C ASN A 43 -15.20 -12.64 -3.16
N GLY A 44 -14.43 -11.57 -3.39
CA GLY A 44 -14.91 -10.33 -3.97
C GLY A 44 -15.70 -9.42 -3.02
N GLU A 45 -15.70 -9.70 -1.72
CA GLU A 45 -16.40 -8.87 -0.76
C GLU A 45 -15.70 -7.53 -0.54
N ILE A 46 -16.51 -6.48 -0.35
CA ILE A 46 -16.06 -5.10 -0.26
C ILE A 46 -16.44 -4.53 1.11
N GLY A 47 -15.45 -3.99 1.82
CA GLY A 47 -15.65 -3.29 3.09
C GLY A 47 -15.87 -1.79 2.92
N PHE A 48 -15.92 -1.06 4.05
CA PHE A 48 -16.11 0.40 4.07
C PHE A 48 -15.17 1.16 3.12
N CYS A 49 -13.90 0.75 3.05
CA CYS A 49 -12.92 1.45 2.22
C CYS A 49 -13.12 1.27 0.72
N LYS A 50 -13.99 0.36 0.28
CA LYS A 50 -14.30 0.04 -1.13
C LYS A 50 -13.20 -0.66 -1.94
N ALA A 51 -12.00 -0.83 -1.38
CA ALA A 51 -10.95 -1.64 -2.01
C ALA A 51 -11.40 -3.08 -2.26
N GLY A 52 -10.92 -3.71 -3.33
CA GLY A 52 -11.16 -5.11 -3.70
C GLY A 52 -9.97 -6.03 -3.41
N TYR A 53 -9.88 -7.14 -4.15
CA TYR A 53 -8.70 -8.01 -4.18
C TYR A 53 -7.55 -7.40 -4.98
N GLU A 54 -7.87 -6.92 -6.19
CA GLU A 54 -6.91 -6.22 -7.05
C GLU A 54 -6.67 -4.80 -6.56
N ILE A 55 -5.44 -4.34 -6.71
CA ILE A 55 -5.05 -2.96 -6.44
C ILE A 55 -5.33 -2.13 -7.70
N GLU A 56 -5.93 -0.96 -7.51
CA GLU A 56 -6.17 -0.01 -8.59
C GLU A 56 -5.33 1.25 -8.37
N VAL A 57 -4.69 1.73 -9.43
CA VAL A 57 -3.90 2.95 -9.43
C VAL A 57 -4.75 4.08 -10.00
N SER A 58 -4.93 5.16 -9.23
CA SER A 58 -5.66 6.34 -9.66
C SER A 58 -4.82 7.26 -10.53
N SER A 59 -3.55 7.46 -10.18
CA SER A 59 -2.63 8.32 -10.91
C SER A 59 -1.17 8.05 -10.52
N HIS A 60 -0.24 8.51 -11.34
CA HIS A 60 1.19 8.49 -11.06
C HIS A 60 1.85 9.78 -11.55
N GLN A 61 2.80 10.33 -10.79
CA GLN A 61 3.39 11.63 -11.09
C GLN A 61 4.85 11.71 -10.64
N LEU A 62 5.63 12.53 -11.36
CA LEU A 62 6.92 13.02 -10.87
C LEU A 62 6.65 14.20 -9.94
N HIS A 63 7.07 14.08 -8.69
CA HIS A 63 6.79 15.01 -7.62
C HIS A 63 8.09 15.67 -7.15
N PHE A 64 8.36 16.87 -7.66
CA PHE A 64 9.58 17.62 -7.34
C PHE A 64 9.45 18.51 -6.10
N GLY A 65 8.22 18.74 -5.62
CA GLY A 65 7.92 19.56 -4.45
C GLY A 65 7.96 18.81 -3.11
N GLU A 66 8.37 17.54 -3.11
CA GLU A 66 8.42 16.72 -1.89
C GLU A 66 9.48 17.22 -0.91
N GLU A 67 9.33 16.87 0.37
CA GLU A 67 10.30 17.23 1.40
C GLU A 67 11.74 16.81 1.00
N PRO A 68 12.77 17.63 1.27
CA PRO A 68 14.14 17.36 0.82
C PRO A 68 14.69 15.95 1.13
N PRO A 69 14.36 15.31 2.28
CA PRO A 69 14.76 13.92 2.55
C PRO A 69 14.16 12.89 1.59
N LEU A 70 13.00 13.16 1.00
CA LEU A 70 12.27 12.27 0.10
C LEU A 70 12.61 12.54 -1.37
N SER A 71 12.68 13.82 -1.76
CA SER A 71 12.96 14.24 -3.14
C SER A 71 14.43 14.07 -3.54
N GLY A 72 15.34 14.03 -2.56
CA GLY A 72 16.76 13.81 -2.81
C GLY A 72 17.33 14.80 -3.84
N ARG A 73 17.88 14.29 -4.96
CA ARG A 73 18.43 15.11 -6.05
C ARG A 73 17.60 15.11 -7.33
N GLY A 74 16.56 14.28 -7.42
CA GLY A 74 15.83 14.00 -8.66
C GLY A 74 14.32 14.13 -8.56
N GLY A 75 13.81 14.61 -7.43
CA GLY A 75 12.39 14.53 -7.09
C GLY A 75 11.99 13.14 -6.60
N ALA A 76 10.71 12.98 -6.29
CA ALA A 76 10.10 11.72 -5.91
C ALA A 76 9.16 11.21 -7.01
N GLY A 77 9.00 9.89 -7.12
CA GLY A 77 7.90 9.30 -7.90
C GLY A 77 6.73 9.01 -6.96
N ALA A 78 5.55 9.52 -7.27
CA ALA A 78 4.33 9.25 -6.51
C ALA A 78 3.40 8.32 -7.31
N ILE A 79 2.89 7.28 -6.66
CA ILE A 79 1.83 6.40 -7.17
C ILE A 79 0.66 6.54 -6.20
N PHE A 80 -0.46 7.03 -6.68
CA PHE A 80 -1.68 7.19 -5.90
C PHE A 80 -2.60 6.01 -6.17
N PHE A 81 -2.92 5.26 -5.12
CA PHE A 81 -3.90 4.17 -5.17
C PHE A 81 -5.31 4.71 -4.99
N THR A 82 -6.30 4.00 -5.51
CA THR A 82 -7.71 4.29 -5.21
C THR A 82 -8.08 3.78 -3.81
N HIS A 83 -9.26 4.19 -3.32
CA HIS A 83 -9.88 3.74 -2.07
C HIS A 83 -9.24 4.31 -0.78
N CYS A 84 -10.07 4.55 0.25
CA CYS A 84 -9.60 5.11 1.53
C CYS A 84 -10.49 4.65 2.69
N ASN A 85 -9.90 4.37 3.86
CA ASN A 85 -10.59 3.91 5.07
C ASN A 85 -11.03 5.05 6.03
N LEU A 86 -10.65 6.29 5.75
CA LEU A 86 -10.86 7.45 6.61
C LEU A 86 -12.11 8.27 6.25
N ALA A 87 -12.46 8.37 4.96
CA ALA A 87 -13.62 9.11 4.44
C ALA A 87 -13.74 10.55 4.96
N CYS A 88 -12.63 11.30 4.91
CA CYS A 88 -12.54 12.66 5.41
C CYS A 88 -13.45 13.63 4.63
N VAL A 89 -14.16 14.51 5.33
CA VAL A 89 -14.98 15.58 4.71
C VAL A 89 -14.16 16.68 4.02
N TYR A 90 -12.84 16.68 4.23
CA TYR A 90 -11.86 17.62 3.70
C TYR A 90 -10.78 16.89 2.87
N CYS A 91 -11.13 15.76 2.23
CA CYS A 91 -10.19 15.04 1.36
C CYS A 91 -9.67 15.96 0.26
N GLN A 92 -8.34 16.07 0.14
CA GLN A 92 -7.64 16.78 -0.94
C GLN A 92 -7.25 15.82 -2.05
#